data_AF-A0A2G9NR73-F1
#
_entry.id   AF-A0A2G9NR73-F1
#
_cell.length_a   1.000
_cell.length_b   1.000
_cell.length_c   1.000
_cell.angle_alpha   90.00
_cell.angle_beta   90.00
_cell.angle_gamma   90.00
#
_symmetry.space_group_name_H-M   'P 1'
#
loop_
_entity.id
_entity.type
_entity.pdbx_description
1 polymer ?
#
loop_
_entity_poly.entity_id
_entity_poly.type
_entity_poly.pdbx_seq_one_letter_code
_entity_poly.pdbx_strand_id
1 'polypeptide(L)'
;MSGGWDCRICIWDLHSYSLIETFSRPEMDHWSEQREKACDGVILDMCYCPKRKEFAYSSSDGKVYIRHFGVASSEMTLVNILKGHEAEVTTVVWHHLVDKWITGSEDGTIRIWGEEGAICEKILHTKGVVTCLCIDQMNGCIAAGVQDTVRVYDPDSLLQVQYNTGHTDLIRSLIHIPEMKQYVTVSWDKTVRIWKAYHKVNNQNNSIP
;
A
#
# COMPACT_ATOMS: atom_id res chain seq x y z
N MET A 1 -1.47 -15.32 1.33
CA MET A 1 -0.01 -15.11 1.23
C MET A 1 0.49 -14.47 2.51
N SER A 2 1.74 -14.68 2.87
CA SER A 2 2.38 -13.98 4.00
C SER A 2 3.81 -13.59 3.62
N GLY A 3 4.31 -12.53 4.24
CA GLY A 3 5.72 -12.15 4.21
C GLY A 3 6.12 -11.46 5.50
N GLY A 4 7.41 -11.23 5.71
CA GLY A 4 7.88 -10.55 6.90
C GLY A 4 9.40 -10.43 7.00
N TRP A 5 9.90 -10.59 8.22
CA TRP A 5 11.28 -10.29 8.61
C TRP A 5 12.33 -11.28 8.09
N ASP A 6 11.90 -12.48 7.71
CA ASP A 6 12.76 -13.44 7.03
C ASP A 6 12.95 -13.12 5.54
N CYS A 7 12.31 -12.04 5.07
CA CYS A 7 12.35 -11.55 3.70
C CYS A 7 11.83 -12.59 2.70
N ARG A 8 10.92 -13.49 3.11
CA ARG A 8 10.34 -14.53 2.26
C ARG A 8 8.86 -14.30 2.03
N ILE A 9 8.37 -14.88 0.94
CA ILE A 9 6.95 -14.88 0.61
C ILE A 9 6.44 -16.32 0.62
N CYS A 10 5.40 -16.57 1.40
CA CYS A 10 4.77 -17.87 1.50
C CYS A 10 3.36 -17.82 0.92
N ILE A 11 3.01 -18.84 0.13
CA ILE A 11 1.65 -19.07 -0.36
C ILE A 11 1.03 -20.21 0.43
N TRP A 12 -0.20 -19.99 0.87
CA TRP A 12 -0.95 -20.93 1.68
C TRP A 12 -2.24 -21.30 0.96
N ASP A 13 -2.58 -22.58 0.99
CA ASP A 13 -3.90 -23.06 0.65
C ASP A 13 -4.79 -22.89 1.90
N LEU A 14 -5.86 -22.12 1.77
CA LEU A 14 -6.78 -21.86 2.88
C LEU A 14 -7.79 -22.99 3.11
N HIS A 15 -7.99 -23.88 2.13
CA HIS A 15 -8.85 -25.06 2.26
C HIS A 15 -8.12 -26.19 2.97
N SER A 16 -6.88 -26.47 2.55
CA SER A 16 -6.06 -27.53 3.16
C SER A 16 -5.19 -27.05 4.33
N TYR A 17 -5.15 -25.75 4.59
CA TYR A 17 -4.30 -25.10 5.59
C TYR A 17 -2.81 -25.43 5.43
N SER A 18 -2.38 -25.72 4.21
CA SER A 18 -1.02 -26.15 3.90
C SER A 18 -0.20 -25.06 3.22
N LEU A 19 1.11 -25.07 3.48
CA LEU A 19 2.07 -24.24 2.74
C LEU A 19 2.22 -24.85 1.35
N ILE A 20 1.83 -24.09 0.32
CA ILE A 20 2.00 -24.49 -1.08
C ILE A 20 3.45 -24.27 -1.49
N GLU A 21 3.95 -23.05 -1.30
CA GLU A 21 5.25 -22.64 -1.82
C GLU A 21 5.86 -21.47 -1.05
N THR A 22 7.20 -21.37 -1.11
CA THR A 22 7.98 -20.26 -0.57
C THR A 22 8.87 -19.69 -1.66
N PHE A 23 8.69 -18.42 -2.01
CA PHE A 23 9.42 -17.77 -3.10
C PHE A 23 10.68 -17.06 -2.62
N SER A 24 11.72 -17.14 -3.46
CA SER A 24 13.02 -16.47 -3.36
C SER A 24 13.28 -15.58 -4.59
N ARG A 25 14.43 -14.88 -4.61
CA ARG A 25 14.88 -14.09 -5.76
C ARG A 25 14.87 -14.91 -7.07
N PRO A 26 14.47 -14.32 -8.22
CA PRO A 26 14.40 -15.05 -9.49
C PRO A 26 15.77 -15.34 -10.12
N GLU A 27 16.83 -14.62 -9.72
CA GLU A 27 18.11 -14.55 -10.45
C GLU A 27 19.21 -15.52 -9.96
N MET A 28 18.89 -16.51 -9.12
CA MET A 28 19.89 -17.48 -8.63
C MET A 28 19.48 -18.94 -8.84
N ASP A 29 20.48 -19.74 -9.26
CA ASP A 29 20.38 -21.16 -9.58
C ASP A 29 19.82 -22.00 -8.42
N HIS A 30 18.98 -22.98 -8.77
CA HIS A 30 18.18 -23.82 -7.88
C HIS A 30 18.95 -24.80 -6.97
N TRP A 31 20.27 -24.64 -6.78
CA TRP A 31 21.14 -25.65 -6.16
C TRP A 31 21.84 -25.22 -4.86
N SER A 32 21.23 -24.35 -4.06
CA SER A 32 21.69 -24.14 -2.67
C SER A 32 20.54 -24.27 -1.67
N GLU A 33 20.77 -25.06 -0.61
CA GLU A 33 19.85 -25.21 0.54
C GLU A 33 19.74 -23.92 1.38
N GLN A 34 20.35 -22.81 0.95
CA GLN A 34 20.12 -21.47 1.45
C GLN A 34 19.07 -20.78 0.56
N ARG A 35 17.78 -21.04 0.80
CA ARG A 35 16.69 -20.35 0.09
C ARG A 35 16.86 -18.83 0.26
N GLU A 36 17.24 -18.16 -0.82
CA GLU A 36 17.53 -16.73 -0.86
C GLU A 36 16.29 -15.87 -0.58
N LYS A 37 16.53 -14.65 -0.12
CA LYS A 37 15.49 -13.67 0.24
C LYS A 37 14.76 -13.15 -0.99
N ALA A 38 13.47 -12.83 -0.88
CA ALA A 38 12.66 -12.21 -1.94
C ALA A 38 13.12 -10.76 -2.26
N CYS A 39 13.63 -10.06 -1.25
CA CYS A 39 14.13 -8.67 -1.30
C CYS A 39 15.31 -8.49 -0.33
N ASP A 40 15.99 -7.33 -0.38
CA ASP A 40 17.14 -7.06 0.52
C ASP A 40 16.69 -6.64 1.93
N GLY A 41 15.44 -6.20 2.07
CA GLY A 41 14.84 -5.73 3.32
C GLY A 41 13.67 -6.59 3.82
N VAL A 42 13.13 -6.19 4.98
CA VAL A 42 11.94 -6.78 5.59
C VAL A 42 10.73 -6.46 4.74
N ILE A 43 9.83 -7.42 4.53
CA ILE A 43 8.54 -7.17 3.88
C ILE A 43 7.60 -6.54 4.91
N LEU A 44 7.13 -5.32 4.63
CA LEU A 44 6.36 -4.51 5.57
C LEU A 44 4.86 -4.50 5.25
N ASP A 45 4.50 -4.52 3.97
CA ASP A 45 3.12 -4.53 3.51
C ASP A 45 3.01 -5.27 2.17
N MET A 46 1.80 -5.69 1.83
CA MET A 46 1.52 -6.38 0.57
C MET A 46 0.09 -6.14 0.10
N CYS A 47 -0.06 -5.95 -1.21
CA CYS A 47 -1.34 -5.64 -1.84
C CYS A 47 -1.49 -6.38 -3.16
N TYR A 48 -2.70 -6.87 -3.43
CA TYR A 48 -3.03 -7.57 -4.68
C TYR A 48 -3.83 -6.67 -5.62
N CYS A 49 -3.40 -6.61 -6.87
CA CYS A 49 -4.11 -6.03 -8.00
C CYS A 49 -4.83 -7.14 -8.78
N PRO A 50 -6.17 -7.30 -8.62
CA PRO A 50 -6.92 -8.34 -9.31
C PRO A 50 -6.98 -8.13 -10.83
N LYS A 51 -6.95 -6.87 -11.27
CA LYS A 51 -7.04 -6.50 -12.69
C LYS A 51 -5.85 -7.03 -13.50
N ARG A 52 -4.68 -7.14 -12.87
CA ARG A 52 -3.41 -7.55 -13.50
C ARG A 52 -2.91 -8.90 -13.01
N LYS A 53 -3.59 -9.49 -12.01
CA LYS A 53 -3.14 -10.69 -11.30
C LYS A 53 -1.72 -10.51 -10.78
N GLU A 54 -1.47 -9.32 -10.26
CA GLU A 54 -0.19 -8.91 -9.70
C GLU A 54 -0.34 -8.69 -8.22
N PHE A 55 0.70 -8.98 -7.45
CA PHE A 55 0.79 -8.48 -6.10
C PHE A 55 2.06 -7.65 -5.96
N ALA A 56 1.93 -6.55 -5.23
CA ALA A 56 3.03 -5.71 -4.82
C ALA A 56 3.35 -5.99 -3.35
N TYR A 57 4.62 -5.89 -2.99
CA TYR A 57 5.05 -5.92 -1.59
C TYR A 57 6.12 -4.86 -1.36
N SER A 58 5.98 -4.15 -0.25
CA SER A 58 6.90 -3.08 0.14
C SER A 58 7.98 -3.60 1.07
N SER A 59 9.17 -3.00 0.97
CA SER A 59 10.36 -3.47 1.67
C SER A 59 11.05 -2.34 2.43
N SER A 60 11.71 -2.69 3.54
CA SER A 60 12.58 -1.78 4.28
C SER A 60 13.82 -1.35 3.49
N ASP A 61 14.11 -1.97 2.34
CA ASP A 61 15.20 -1.58 1.43
C ASP A 61 14.89 -0.36 0.53
N GLY A 62 13.75 0.31 0.77
CA GLY A 62 13.32 1.49 0.01
C GLY A 62 12.67 1.19 -1.34
N LYS A 63 12.31 -0.08 -1.60
CA LYS A 63 11.69 -0.51 -2.86
C LYS A 63 10.35 -1.17 -2.63
N VAL A 64 9.59 -1.24 -3.72
CA VAL A 64 8.43 -2.13 -3.84
C VAL A 64 8.67 -3.06 -5.00
N TYR A 65 8.32 -4.32 -4.82
CA TYR A 65 8.48 -5.35 -5.82
C TYR A 65 7.10 -5.78 -6.29
N ILE A 66 6.89 -5.82 -7.61
CA ILE A 66 5.64 -6.26 -8.23
C ILE A 66 5.90 -7.60 -8.90
N ARG A 67 5.09 -8.59 -8.53
CA ARG A 67 5.15 -9.93 -9.10
C ARG A 67 3.81 -10.31 -9.72
N HIS A 68 3.87 -10.89 -10.92
CA HIS A 68 2.70 -11.53 -11.50
C HIS A 68 2.50 -12.90 -10.83
N PHE A 69 1.25 -13.27 -10.58
CA PHE A 69 0.89 -14.55 -9.98
C PHE A 69 -0.02 -15.37 -10.90
N GLY A 70 0.54 -16.46 -11.43
CA GLY A 70 -0.20 -17.44 -12.21
C GLY A 70 -0.87 -18.48 -11.32
N VAL A 71 -2.16 -18.33 -11.04
CA VAL A 71 -2.93 -19.26 -10.17
C VAL A 71 -2.83 -20.73 -10.62
N ALA A 72 -2.69 -20.98 -11.92
CA ALA A 72 -2.61 -22.33 -12.47
C ALA A 72 -1.19 -22.94 -12.40
N SER A 73 -0.14 -22.12 -12.46
CA SER A 73 1.25 -22.56 -12.48
C SER A 73 1.94 -22.42 -11.11
N SER A 74 1.32 -21.75 -10.15
CA SER A 74 1.95 -21.24 -8.92
C SER A 74 3.18 -20.36 -9.21
N GLU A 75 3.35 -19.90 -10.44
CA GLU A 75 4.53 -19.13 -10.83
C GLU A 75 4.43 -17.69 -10.29
N MET A 76 5.51 -17.21 -9.68
CA MET A 76 5.68 -15.81 -9.27
C MET A 76 6.85 -15.16 -9.99
N THR A 77 6.58 -14.51 -11.10
CA THR A 77 7.60 -13.77 -11.86
C THR A 77 7.68 -12.33 -11.37
N LEU A 78 8.90 -11.84 -11.17
CA LEU A 78 9.14 -10.42 -10.93
C LEU A 78 8.90 -9.66 -12.22
N VAL A 79 7.92 -8.76 -12.21
CA VAL A 79 7.58 -7.95 -13.39
C VAL A 79 8.08 -6.51 -13.26
N ASN A 80 8.17 -5.98 -12.04
CA ASN A 80 8.68 -4.63 -11.84
C ASN A 80 9.25 -4.39 -10.44
N ILE A 81 10.06 -3.34 -10.31
CA ILE A 81 10.57 -2.82 -9.04
C ILE A 81 10.35 -1.30 -9.02
N LEU A 82 9.52 -0.83 -8.10
CA LEU A 82 9.34 0.60 -7.84
C LEU A 82 10.57 1.09 -7.06
N LYS A 83 11.36 1.98 -7.67
CA LYS A 83 12.58 2.56 -7.06
C LYS A 83 12.45 4.07 -6.98
N GLY A 84 12.87 4.63 -5.85
CA GLY A 84 13.01 6.08 -5.71
C GLY A 84 12.77 6.61 -4.30
N HIS A 85 12.14 5.85 -3.41
CA HIS A 85 12.06 6.20 -1.99
C HIS A 85 13.46 6.20 -1.36
N GLU A 86 13.67 7.11 -0.40
CA GLU A 86 14.97 7.32 0.26
C GLU A 86 15.05 6.66 1.64
N ALA A 87 13.95 6.06 2.09
CA ALA A 87 13.85 5.30 3.34
C ALA A 87 12.86 4.13 3.16
N GLU A 88 12.56 3.41 4.25
CA GLU A 88 11.70 2.23 4.23
C GLU A 88 10.34 2.52 3.57
N VAL A 89 9.87 1.62 2.70
CA VAL A 89 8.52 1.71 2.14
C VAL A 89 7.59 0.93 3.05
N THR A 90 6.85 1.65 3.88
CA THR A 90 6.03 1.07 4.96
C THR A 90 4.73 0.49 4.46
N THR A 91 4.25 0.92 3.28
CA THR A 91 2.94 0.53 2.77
C THR A 91 2.84 0.64 1.26
N VAL A 92 2.04 -0.24 0.67
CA VAL A 92 1.72 -0.25 -0.76
C VAL A 92 0.25 -0.62 -0.95
N VAL A 93 -0.46 0.13 -1.80
CA VAL A 93 -1.87 -0.13 -2.12
C VAL A 93 -2.13 0.01 -3.62
N TRP A 94 -3.11 -0.74 -4.12
CA TRP A 94 -3.63 -0.62 -5.49
C TRP A 94 -4.83 0.32 -5.52
N HIS A 95 -4.72 1.41 -6.28
CA HIS A 95 -5.81 2.34 -6.51
C HIS A 95 -6.66 1.93 -7.71
N HIS A 96 -7.62 1.02 -7.47
CA HIS A 96 -8.49 0.44 -8.48
C HIS A 96 -9.34 1.42 -9.32
N LEU A 97 -9.60 2.65 -8.86
CA LEU A 97 -10.36 3.64 -9.66
C LEU A 97 -9.51 4.38 -10.71
N VAL A 98 -8.19 4.45 -10.52
CA VAL A 98 -7.27 5.17 -11.43
C VAL A 98 -6.17 4.27 -11.98
N ASP A 99 -6.20 2.98 -11.61
CA ASP A 99 -5.26 1.95 -12.01
C ASP A 99 -3.80 2.27 -11.73
N LYS A 100 -3.49 2.63 -10.47
CA LYS A 100 -2.14 3.01 -10.05
C LYS A 100 -1.72 2.33 -8.76
N TRP A 101 -0.44 1.99 -8.69
CA TRP A 101 0.19 1.67 -7.41
C TRP A 101 0.45 2.96 -6.64
N ILE A 102 0.22 2.91 -5.32
CA ILE A 102 0.50 4.02 -4.41
C ILE A 102 1.34 3.48 -3.26
N THR A 103 2.42 4.17 -2.95
CA THR A 103 3.35 3.77 -1.90
C THR A 103 3.53 4.89 -0.88
N GLY A 104 3.71 4.51 0.38
CA GLY A 104 4.04 5.41 1.47
C GLY A 104 5.35 4.99 2.13
N SER A 105 6.14 5.96 2.56
CA SER A 105 7.47 5.72 3.13
C SER A 105 7.76 6.58 4.36
N GLU A 106 8.73 6.12 5.15
CA GLU A 106 9.35 6.90 6.22
C GLU A 106 10.12 8.14 5.69
N ASP A 107 10.39 8.22 4.38
CA ASP A 107 10.97 9.43 3.77
C ASP A 107 9.99 10.63 3.74
N GLY A 108 8.75 10.42 4.22
CA GLY A 108 7.72 11.44 4.30
C GLY A 108 7.09 11.76 2.95
N THR A 109 7.13 10.80 2.02
CA THR A 109 6.47 10.90 0.73
C THR A 109 5.43 9.81 0.51
N ILE A 110 4.37 10.19 -0.20
CA ILE A 110 3.49 9.26 -0.90
C ILE A 110 3.82 9.37 -2.38
N ARG A 111 4.05 8.24 -3.05
CA ARG A 111 4.34 8.20 -4.49
C ARG A 111 3.22 7.50 -5.23
N ILE A 112 2.85 8.08 -6.37
CA ILE A 112 1.86 7.53 -7.29
C ILE A 112 2.59 7.09 -8.54
N TRP A 113 2.47 5.81 -8.84
CA TRP A 113 3.18 5.16 -9.94
C TRP A 113 2.25 4.96 -11.12
N GLY A 114 2.80 4.94 -12.32
CA GLY A 114 2.06 4.55 -13.53
C GLY A 114 1.51 3.13 -13.42
N GLU A 115 0.57 2.79 -14.30
CA GLU A 115 -0.18 1.52 -14.24
C GLU A 115 0.73 0.28 -14.19
N GLU A 116 1.80 0.27 -14.98
CA GLU A 116 2.76 -0.84 -15.03
C GLU A 116 3.79 -0.83 -13.89
N GLY A 117 3.80 0.22 -13.05
CA GLY A 117 4.74 0.35 -11.92
C GLY A 117 6.16 0.77 -12.30
N ALA A 118 6.47 1.17 -13.53
CA ALA A 118 7.86 1.53 -13.87
C ALA A 118 8.23 2.98 -13.52
N ILE A 119 7.25 3.88 -13.53
CA ILE A 119 7.46 5.33 -13.53
C ILE A 119 6.73 5.95 -12.35
N CYS A 120 7.45 6.72 -11.53
CA CYS A 120 6.85 7.57 -10.51
C CYS A 120 6.30 8.82 -11.20
N GLU A 121 4.97 8.93 -11.29
CA GLU A 121 4.32 10.04 -11.98
C GLU A 121 4.13 11.26 -11.08
N LYS A 122 3.85 11.03 -9.79
CA LYS A 122 3.62 12.10 -8.82
C LYS A 122 4.25 11.76 -7.47
N ILE A 123 4.76 12.79 -6.80
CA ILE A 123 5.29 12.72 -5.43
C ILE A 123 4.51 13.72 -4.58
N LEU A 124 3.99 13.26 -3.45
CA LEU A 124 3.30 14.07 -2.46
C LEU A 124 4.12 14.09 -1.17
N HIS A 125 4.49 15.29 -0.73
CA HIS A 125 5.24 15.47 0.53
C HIS A 125 4.29 15.64 1.70
N THR A 126 4.30 14.69 2.63
CA THR A 126 3.43 14.69 3.82
C THR A 126 4.05 15.43 5.00
N LYS A 127 5.35 15.77 4.95
CA LYS A 127 6.11 16.39 6.06
C LYS A 127 6.09 15.54 7.35
N GLY A 128 6.07 14.22 7.21
CA GLY A 128 6.13 13.26 8.32
C GLY A 128 6.05 11.83 7.80
N VAL A 129 6.55 10.86 8.57
CA VAL A 129 6.58 9.45 8.16
C VAL A 129 5.17 8.96 7.80
N VAL A 130 5.05 8.27 6.66
CA VAL A 130 3.81 7.61 6.26
C VAL A 130 3.86 6.19 6.81
N THR A 131 2.84 5.76 7.55
CA THR A 131 2.85 4.47 8.25
C THR A 131 1.83 3.46 7.73
N CYS A 132 0.78 3.95 7.06
CA CYS A 132 -0.25 3.14 6.43
C CYS A 132 -1.04 3.97 5.40
N LEU A 133 -1.59 3.30 4.37
CA LEU A 133 -2.46 3.89 3.36
C LEU A 133 -3.75 3.09 3.20
N CYS A 134 -4.84 3.76 2.81
CA CYS A 134 -5.99 3.10 2.22
C CYS A 134 -6.63 3.98 1.14
N ILE A 135 -7.32 3.34 0.19
CA ILE A 135 -8.06 4.03 -0.86
C ILE A 135 -9.50 4.27 -0.41
N ASP A 136 -9.91 5.53 -0.39
CA ASP A 136 -11.30 5.93 -0.21
C ASP A 136 -12.11 5.48 -1.44
N GLN A 137 -12.93 4.45 -1.23
CA GLN A 137 -13.79 3.83 -2.25
C GLN A 137 -14.91 4.74 -2.75
N MET A 138 -15.26 5.81 -2.02
CA MET A 138 -16.33 6.73 -2.40
C MET A 138 -15.83 7.84 -3.31
N ASN A 139 -14.68 8.44 -2.98
CA ASN A 139 -14.18 9.63 -3.68
C ASN A 139 -12.89 9.38 -4.47
N GLY A 140 -12.26 8.21 -4.33
CA GLY A 140 -10.94 7.92 -4.88
C GLY A 140 -9.82 8.75 -4.23
N CYS A 141 -10.01 9.19 -3.00
CA CYS A 141 -8.95 9.88 -2.27
C CYS A 141 -7.96 8.89 -1.65
N ILE A 142 -6.73 9.36 -1.45
CA ILE A 142 -5.69 8.64 -0.72
C ILE A 142 -5.79 9.05 0.74
N ALA A 143 -6.21 8.14 1.61
CA ALA A 143 -6.18 8.36 3.05
C ALA A 143 -4.90 7.73 3.63
N ALA A 144 -4.20 8.48 4.46
CA ALA A 144 -2.87 8.14 4.97
C ALA A 144 -2.78 8.36 6.48
N GLY A 145 -2.17 7.41 7.17
CA GLY A 145 -1.60 7.63 8.50
C GLY A 145 -0.25 8.33 8.34
N VAL A 146 -0.16 9.57 8.80
CA VAL A 146 1.08 10.36 8.81
C VAL A 146 1.39 10.67 10.26
N GLN A 147 2.37 9.96 10.81
CA GLN A 147 2.63 9.92 12.25
C GLN A 147 1.35 9.59 13.05
N ASP A 148 0.89 10.50 13.89
CA ASP A 148 -0.30 10.42 14.75
C ASP A 148 -1.55 11.08 14.11
N THR A 149 -1.47 11.46 12.82
CA THR A 149 -2.55 12.15 12.12
C THR A 149 -3.10 11.35 10.95
N VAL A 150 -4.40 11.44 10.71
CA VAL A 150 -5.00 10.97 9.45
C VAL A 150 -5.06 12.14 8.49
N ARG A 151 -4.52 11.95 7.29
CA ARG A 151 -4.53 12.94 6.23
C ARG A 151 -5.13 12.33 4.98
N VAL A 152 -6.00 13.07 4.29
CA VAL A 152 -6.65 12.62 3.07
C VAL A 152 -6.27 13.55 1.94
N TYR A 153 -5.86 12.97 0.82
CA TYR A 153 -5.37 13.69 -0.34
C TYR A 153 -6.19 13.35 -1.58
N ASP A 154 -6.47 14.37 -2.40
CA ASP A 154 -7.00 14.19 -3.74
C ASP A 154 -5.84 13.80 -4.69
N PRO A 155 -5.87 12.62 -5.35
CA PRO A 155 -4.73 12.11 -6.12
C PRO A 155 -4.44 12.90 -7.41
N ASP A 156 -5.40 13.70 -7.87
CA ASP A 156 -5.25 14.50 -9.08
C ASP A 156 -4.50 15.79 -8.79
N SER A 157 -4.99 16.55 -7.81
CA SER A 157 -4.44 17.84 -7.39
C SER A 157 -3.30 17.74 -6.37
N LEU A 158 -3.13 16.58 -5.72
CA LEU A 158 -2.23 16.34 -4.58
C LEU A 158 -2.52 17.22 -3.36
N LEU A 159 -3.67 17.88 -3.33
CA LEU A 159 -4.07 18.72 -2.21
C LEU A 159 -4.62 17.87 -1.06
N GLN A 160 -4.29 18.28 0.16
CA GLN A 160 -4.89 17.72 1.37
C GLN A 160 -6.31 18.23 1.51
N VAL A 161 -7.29 17.33 1.44
CA VAL A 161 -8.72 17.63 1.51
C VAL A 161 -9.33 17.39 2.88
N GLN A 162 -8.68 16.58 3.72
CA GLN A 162 -9.09 16.36 5.11
C GLN A 162 -7.88 16.11 6.00
N TYR A 163 -8.00 16.53 7.27
CA TYR A 163 -7.00 16.41 8.31
C TYR A 163 -7.69 16.07 9.63
N ASN A 164 -7.30 14.96 10.26
CA ASN A 164 -7.82 14.55 11.56
C ASN A 164 -6.68 14.35 12.55
N THR A 165 -6.84 14.97 13.72
CA THR A 165 -5.93 14.85 14.86
C THR A 165 -6.65 14.19 16.03
N GLY A 166 -5.89 13.53 16.90
CA GLY A 166 -6.42 13.01 18.15
C GLY A 166 -5.71 11.76 18.65
N HIS A 167 -5.08 10.98 17.78
CA HIS A 167 -4.11 10.00 18.24
C HIS A 167 -2.91 10.71 18.88
N THR A 168 -2.26 10.03 19.82
CA THR A 168 -1.10 10.57 20.56
C THR A 168 0.19 9.82 20.26
N ASP A 169 0.13 8.86 19.34
CA ASP A 169 1.26 8.06 18.87
C ASP A 169 0.98 7.57 17.44
N LEU A 170 1.98 6.98 16.79
CA LEU A 170 1.94 6.52 15.40
C LEU A 170 0.73 5.64 15.11
N ILE A 171 0.02 6.00 14.05
CA ILE A 171 -1.04 5.18 13.47
C ILE A 171 -0.40 3.98 12.79
N ARG A 172 -0.94 2.78 13.01
CA ARG A 172 -0.41 1.53 12.46
C ARG A 172 -1.24 0.94 11.34
N SER A 173 -2.54 1.18 11.35
CA SER A 173 -3.40 0.77 10.25
C SER A 173 -4.57 1.73 10.13
N LEU A 174 -5.07 1.83 8.90
CA LEU A 174 -6.17 2.68 8.49
C LEU A 174 -7.02 1.88 7.52
N ILE A 175 -8.33 1.86 7.74
CA ILE A 175 -9.29 1.30 6.80
C ILE A 175 -10.39 2.31 6.49
N HIS A 176 -10.97 2.19 5.31
CA HIS A 176 -12.19 2.89 4.94
C HIS A 176 -13.37 1.93 5.00
N ILE A 177 -14.47 2.38 5.60
CA ILE A 177 -15.76 1.71 5.70
C ILE A 177 -16.76 2.56 4.90
N PRO A 178 -16.91 2.32 3.58
CA PRO A 178 -17.71 3.16 2.69
C PRO A 178 -19.18 3.25 3.09
N GLU A 179 -19.76 2.13 3.52
CA GLU A 179 -21.17 2.01 3.91
C GLU A 179 -21.51 2.88 5.13
N MET A 180 -20.55 3.08 6.03
CA MET A 180 -20.72 3.95 7.21
C MET A 180 -20.12 5.34 6.98
N LYS A 181 -19.48 5.57 5.84
CA LYS A 181 -18.75 6.81 5.51
C LYS A 181 -17.74 7.14 6.61
N GLN A 182 -16.93 6.15 6.98
CA GLN A 182 -15.99 6.27 8.10
C GLN A 182 -14.59 5.79 7.75
N TYR A 183 -13.58 6.46 8.31
CA TYR A 183 -12.25 5.89 8.44
C TYR A 183 -12.09 5.32 9.86
N VAL A 184 -11.45 4.16 9.97
CA VAL A 184 -11.09 3.57 11.27
C VAL A 184 -9.59 3.44 11.34
N THR A 185 -9.01 3.93 12.44
CA THR A 185 -7.57 3.85 12.69
C THR A 185 -7.27 3.12 13.98
N VAL A 186 -6.10 2.48 13.99
CA VAL A 186 -5.49 1.90 15.19
C VAL A 186 -4.09 2.46 15.36
N SER A 187 -3.68 2.72 16.60
CA SER A 187 -2.42 3.40 16.91
C SER A 187 -1.68 2.72 18.06
N TRP A 188 -0.38 3.00 18.14
CA TRP A 188 0.45 2.65 19.31
C TRP A 188 -0.01 3.33 20.61
N ASP A 189 -0.87 4.36 20.54
CA ASP A 189 -1.51 4.95 21.71
C ASP A 189 -2.55 4.04 22.39
N LYS A 190 -2.68 2.81 21.90
CA LYS A 190 -3.56 1.74 22.42
C LYS A 190 -5.04 2.04 22.19
N THR A 191 -5.38 2.94 21.26
CA THR A 191 -6.76 3.28 20.92
C THR A 191 -7.12 2.91 19.48
N VAL A 192 -8.41 2.63 19.29
CA VAL A 192 -9.08 2.63 17.99
C VAL A 192 -9.87 3.93 17.89
N ARG A 193 -9.79 4.62 16.75
CA ARG A 193 -10.58 5.83 16.51
C ARG A 193 -11.38 5.72 15.23
N ILE A 194 -12.56 6.32 15.26
CA ILE A 194 -13.50 6.37 14.14
C ILE A 194 -13.64 7.82 13.72
N TRP A 195 -13.42 8.07 12.44
CA TRP A 195 -13.47 9.39 11.82
C TRP A 195 -14.56 9.40 10.77
N LYS A 196 -15.21 10.54 10.58
CA LYS A 196 -16.04 10.74 9.40
C LYS A 196 -15.15 10.74 8.16
N ALA A 197 -15.49 9.94 7.15
CA ALA A 197 -14.76 9.91 5.89
C ALA A 197 -14.98 11.20 5.09
N TYR A 198 -14.05 11.47 4.18
CA TYR A 198 -14.18 12.60 3.28
C TYR A 198 -15.42 12.46 2.41
N HIS A 199 -16.05 13.58 2.11
CA HIS A 199 -17.22 13.62 1.24
C HIS A 199 -17.05 14.79 0.27
N LYS A 200 -16.72 14.48 -0.98
CA LYS A 200 -16.56 15.50 -2.02
C LYS A 200 -17.95 16.10 -2.31
N VAL A 201 -18.13 17.37 -1.99
CA VAL A 201 -19.36 18.10 -2.35
C VAL A 201 -19.23 18.55 -3.79
N ASN A 202 -19.95 17.90 -4.71
CA ASN A 202 -20.03 18.35 -6.09
C ASN A 202 -20.98 19.56 -6.16
N ASN A 203 -20.42 20.76 -6.34
CA ASN A 203 -21.21 21.97 -6.60
C ASN A 203 -21.74 21.98 -8.05
N GLN A 204 -22.51 20.97 -8.46
CA GLN A 204 -23.21 20.96 -9.75
C GLN A 204 -24.65 21.50 -9.68
N ASN A 205 -25.12 21.98 -8.52
CA ASN A 205 -26.49 22.50 -8.36
C ASN A 205 -26.62 24.02 -8.23
N ASN A 206 -25.58 24.82 -8.53
CA ASN A 206 -25.68 26.29 -8.56
C ASN A 206 -25.80 26.87 -9.97
N SER A 207 -26.61 26.24 -10.82
CA SER A 207 -27.08 26.86 -12.06
C SER A 207 -28.59 26.68 -12.17
N ILE A 208 -29.33 27.62 -11.60
CA ILE A 208 -30.66 28.00 -12.06
C ILE A 208 -30.64 29.53 -12.19
N PRO A 209 -31.06 30.09 -13.35
CA PRO A 209 -31.08 31.53 -13.59
C PRO A 209 -32.08 32.29 -12.71
#